data_AF-A0A7J4UZR7-F1
#
_entry.id   AF-A0A7J4UZR7-F1
#
_cell.length_a   1.000
_cell.length_b   1.000
_cell.length_c   1.000
_cell.angle_alpha   90.00
_cell.angle_beta   90.00
_cell.angle_gamma   90.00
#
_symmetry.space_group_name_H-M   'P 1'
#
loop_
_entity.id
_entity.type
_entity.pdbx_description
1 polymer ?
#
loop_
_entity_poly.entity_id
_entity_poly.type
_entity_poly.pdbx_seq_one_letter_code
_entity_poly.pdbx_strand_id
1 'polypeptide(L)'
;DPNEIDKEAHNMDVSYVYGLDFYKATQRYAHPKEVESMMDLIGGRIGTVLQYEGMGFTHEVSDISEGPVMSAYTSLESMDDKLDAQMSLGVRIRAVDVKDVAHRVITRHLLPDIQGSLKRFTGQQLRCPKCNSKYRRIPLRGACYCGNKLTLTVHEAGVSKYLEKAKAIGMTYGVPAYTIQRIALLESAINSLFQSDKVKNSKLDEFL
;
A
#
# COMPACT_ATOMS: atom_id res chain seq x y z
N ASP A 1 -9.28 -27.58 -24.30
CA ASP A 1 -8.28 -28.65 -24.18
C ASP A 1 -7.41 -28.36 -22.96
N PRO A 2 -7.26 -29.27 -21.98
CA PRO A 2 -6.36 -29.08 -20.84
C PRO A 2 -4.89 -28.81 -21.21
N ASN A 3 -4.47 -29.03 -22.46
CA ASN A 3 -3.16 -28.62 -22.95
C ASN A 3 -3.03 -27.12 -23.22
N GLU A 4 -4.13 -26.44 -23.55
CA GLU A 4 -4.11 -25.02 -23.98
C GLU A 4 -4.36 -24.05 -22.83
N ILE A 5 -4.62 -24.57 -21.62
CA ILE A 5 -4.83 -23.78 -20.42
C ILE A 5 -3.50 -23.28 -19.84
N ASP A 6 -3.62 -22.37 -18.88
CA ASP A 6 -2.47 -21.81 -18.19
C ASP A 6 -1.59 -22.90 -17.52
N LYS A 7 -0.27 -22.75 -17.65
CA LYS A 7 0.70 -23.72 -17.13
C LYS A 7 0.66 -23.84 -15.60
N GLU A 8 0.12 -22.85 -14.88
CA GLU A 8 -0.09 -22.95 -13.44
C GLU A 8 -1.08 -24.07 -13.09
N ALA A 9 -2.11 -24.28 -13.91
CA ALA A 9 -3.09 -25.35 -13.70
C ALA A 9 -2.46 -26.75 -13.82
N HIS A 10 -1.38 -26.89 -14.59
CA HIS A 10 -0.64 -28.15 -14.72
C HIS A 10 0.08 -28.54 -13.43
N ASN A 11 0.37 -27.56 -12.56
CA ASN A 11 1.04 -27.78 -11.27
C ASN A 11 0.06 -28.05 -10.12
N MET A 12 -1.25 -28.16 -10.40
CA MET A 12 -2.22 -28.49 -9.36
C MET A 12 -2.08 -29.97 -8.97
N ASP A 13 -1.90 -30.21 -7.69
CA ASP A 13 -1.90 -31.53 -7.10
C ASP A 13 -3.35 -31.98 -6.82
N VAL A 14 -3.62 -33.24 -7.17
CA VAL A 14 -4.96 -33.85 -7.10
C VAL A 14 -4.99 -35.11 -6.24
N SER A 15 -3.99 -35.28 -5.37
CA SER A 15 -3.91 -36.40 -4.43
C SER A 15 -4.94 -36.23 -3.30
N TYR A 16 -5.58 -37.33 -2.88
CA TYR A 16 -6.46 -37.33 -1.69
C TYR A 16 -5.67 -37.25 -0.38
N VAL A 17 -4.47 -37.85 -0.34
CA VAL A 17 -3.60 -37.89 0.84
C VAL A 17 -2.15 -37.86 0.39
N TYR A 18 -1.29 -37.16 1.14
CA TYR A 18 0.15 -37.14 0.86
C TYR A 18 0.88 -38.33 1.46
N GLY A 19 1.76 -38.92 0.67
CA GLY A 19 2.59 -40.04 1.11
C GLY A 19 3.58 -39.64 2.20
N LEU A 20 3.96 -40.61 3.04
CA LEU A 20 4.95 -40.39 4.11
C LEU A 20 6.30 -39.89 3.57
N ASP A 21 6.69 -40.35 2.39
CA ASP A 21 7.95 -39.96 1.76
C ASP A 21 7.97 -38.46 1.42
N PHE A 22 6.81 -37.85 1.12
CA PHE A 22 6.71 -36.42 0.85
C PHE A 22 7.05 -35.65 2.13
N TYR A 23 6.42 -36.02 3.24
CA TYR A 23 6.68 -35.42 4.55
C TYR A 23 8.13 -35.60 5.02
N LYS A 24 8.76 -36.74 4.72
CA LYS A 24 10.19 -36.94 5.00
C LYS A 24 11.07 -36.06 4.10
N ALA A 25 10.68 -35.87 2.84
CA ALA A 25 11.40 -35.01 1.90
C ALA A 25 11.33 -33.53 2.32
N THR A 26 10.22 -33.07 2.90
CA THR A 26 10.13 -31.68 3.40
C THR A 26 11.05 -31.44 4.61
N GLN A 27 11.27 -32.44 5.47
CA GLN A 27 12.21 -32.33 6.60
C GLN A 27 13.66 -32.10 6.18
N ARG A 28 14.05 -32.61 4.99
CA ARG A 28 15.38 -32.39 4.42
C ARG A 28 15.46 -31.15 3.51
N TYR A 29 14.43 -30.32 3.46
CA TYR A 29 14.33 -29.16 2.58
C TYR A 29 14.59 -29.52 1.10
N ALA A 30 14.06 -30.67 0.66
CA ALA A 30 14.19 -31.12 -0.73
C ALA A 30 13.64 -30.08 -1.71
N HIS A 31 14.28 -29.95 -2.87
CA HIS A 31 13.73 -29.10 -3.92
C HIS A 31 12.42 -29.72 -4.46
N PRO A 32 11.34 -28.94 -4.75
CA PRO A 32 10.05 -29.49 -5.22
C PRO A 32 10.16 -30.43 -6.42
N LYS A 33 11.08 -30.15 -7.36
CA LYS A 33 11.36 -31.03 -8.52
C LYS A 33 11.84 -32.44 -8.15
N GLU A 34 12.44 -32.64 -6.98
CA GLU A 34 12.87 -33.96 -6.52
C GLU A 34 11.69 -34.83 -6.06
N VAL A 35 10.58 -34.20 -5.67
CA VAL A 35 9.37 -34.89 -5.20
C VAL A 35 8.25 -34.86 -6.24
N GLU A 36 8.46 -34.21 -7.38
CA GLU A 36 7.48 -34.08 -8.45
C GLU A 36 7.01 -35.44 -8.97
N SER A 37 7.92 -36.39 -9.14
CA SER A 37 7.61 -37.74 -9.66
C SER A 37 6.80 -38.62 -8.70
N MET A 38 6.74 -38.26 -7.42
CA MET A 38 5.98 -38.99 -6.40
C MET A 38 4.67 -38.28 -6.03
N MET A 39 4.42 -37.11 -6.61
CA MET A 39 3.16 -36.39 -6.49
C MET A 39 2.26 -36.62 -7.70
N ASP A 40 0.96 -36.46 -7.51
CA ASP A 40 -0.04 -36.61 -8.56
C ASP A 40 -0.46 -35.23 -9.08
N LEU A 41 0.24 -34.75 -10.11
CA LEU A 41 0.00 -33.44 -10.73
C LEU A 41 -0.85 -33.56 -11.99
N ILE A 42 -1.68 -32.55 -12.25
CA ILE A 42 -2.49 -32.48 -13.48
C ILE A 42 -1.64 -32.62 -14.73
N GLY A 43 -0.47 -31.97 -14.78
CA GLY A 43 0.43 -32.03 -15.93
C GLY A 43 0.79 -33.45 -16.36
N GLY A 44 0.93 -34.38 -15.41
CA GLY A 44 1.21 -35.81 -15.68
C GLY A 44 0.00 -36.60 -16.20
N ARG A 45 -1.22 -36.07 -16.06
CA ARG A 45 -2.47 -36.70 -16.50
C ARG A 45 -2.95 -36.21 -17.86
N ILE A 46 -2.43 -35.09 -18.36
CA ILE A 46 -2.86 -34.51 -19.63
C ILE A 46 -2.58 -35.49 -20.79
N GLY A 47 -3.57 -35.66 -21.68
CA GLY A 47 -3.51 -36.64 -22.76
C GLY A 47 -3.98 -38.03 -22.36
N THR A 48 -4.33 -38.25 -21.09
CA THR A 48 -4.99 -39.48 -20.60
C THR A 48 -6.47 -39.22 -20.26
N VAL A 49 -7.24 -40.28 -20.02
CA VAL A 49 -8.66 -40.16 -19.61
C VAL A 49 -8.80 -39.45 -18.25
N LEU A 50 -7.81 -39.62 -17.37
CA LEU A 50 -7.76 -39.04 -16.02
C LEU A 50 -7.60 -37.51 -16.01
N GLN A 51 -7.47 -36.86 -17.17
CA GLN A 51 -7.42 -35.40 -17.26
C GLN A 51 -8.75 -34.72 -16.91
N TYR A 52 -9.87 -35.46 -16.94
CA TYR A 52 -11.22 -34.93 -16.64
C TYR A 52 -11.87 -35.54 -15.39
N GLU A 53 -11.25 -36.53 -14.76
CA GLU A 53 -11.85 -37.29 -13.65
C GLU A 53 -10.83 -37.70 -12.58
N GLY A 54 -11.32 -38.16 -11.42
CA GLY A 54 -10.49 -38.68 -10.35
C GLY A 54 -9.57 -37.62 -9.71
N MET A 55 -10.03 -36.37 -9.63
CA MET A 55 -9.32 -35.30 -8.93
C MET A 55 -9.69 -35.31 -7.46
N GLY A 56 -8.71 -35.53 -6.59
CA GLY A 56 -8.87 -35.50 -5.14
C GLY A 56 -8.52 -34.14 -4.53
N PHE A 57 -8.74 -34.05 -3.22
CA PHE A 57 -8.36 -32.91 -2.40
C PHE A 57 -8.03 -33.42 -0.98
N THR A 58 -7.21 -32.67 -0.25
CA THR A 58 -6.66 -33.12 1.04
C THR A 58 -7.45 -32.67 2.27
N HIS A 59 -8.21 -31.58 2.16
CA HIS A 59 -8.95 -30.98 3.29
C HIS A 59 -10.40 -30.72 2.89
N GLU A 60 -11.33 -31.30 3.66
CA GLU A 60 -12.76 -31.00 3.54
C GLU A 60 -13.08 -29.65 4.18
N VAL A 61 -14.05 -28.94 3.59
CA VAL A 61 -14.65 -27.73 4.15
C VAL A 61 -16.15 -27.94 4.30
N SER A 62 -16.74 -27.38 5.36
CA SER A 62 -18.18 -27.43 5.63
C SER A 62 -18.99 -26.65 4.60
N ASP A 63 -18.55 -25.43 4.30
CA ASP A 63 -19.18 -24.57 3.29
C ASP A 63 -18.10 -23.70 2.61
N ILE A 64 -18.15 -23.66 1.28
CA ILE A 64 -17.25 -22.86 0.44
C ILE A 64 -17.47 -21.36 0.68
N SER A 65 -18.66 -20.98 1.13
CA SER A 65 -19.05 -19.60 1.40
C SER A 65 -18.83 -19.20 2.86
N GLU A 66 -18.28 -20.09 3.69
CA GLU A 66 -18.02 -19.83 5.11
C GLU A 66 -16.88 -18.82 5.27
N GLY A 67 -17.23 -17.53 5.37
CA GLY A 67 -16.26 -16.45 5.53
C GLY A 67 -16.88 -15.05 5.41
N PRO A 68 -16.09 -14.00 5.71
CA PRO A 68 -16.57 -12.63 5.54
C PRO A 68 -16.77 -12.31 4.05
N VAL A 69 -18.01 -11.97 3.67
CA VAL A 69 -18.41 -11.64 2.28
C VAL A 69 -17.71 -10.37 1.76
N MET A 70 -17.36 -9.45 2.67
CA MET A 70 -16.65 -8.23 2.34
C MET A 70 -15.40 -8.07 3.20
N SER A 71 -14.33 -7.58 2.58
CA SER A 71 -13.11 -7.25 3.31
C SER A 71 -13.34 -6.06 4.23
N ALA A 72 -12.72 -6.09 5.41
CA ALA A 72 -12.71 -4.95 6.33
C ALA A 72 -12.07 -3.69 5.71
N TYR A 73 -11.19 -3.85 4.73
CA TYR A 73 -10.59 -2.74 4.00
C TYR A 73 -11.63 -1.92 3.22
N THR A 74 -12.65 -2.58 2.65
CA THR A 74 -13.70 -1.92 1.87
C THR A 74 -14.67 -1.14 2.76
N SER A 75 -14.89 -1.59 4.00
CA SER A 75 -15.77 -0.90 4.96
C SER A 75 -15.18 0.36 5.58
N LEU A 76 -13.86 0.56 5.50
CA LEU A 76 -13.20 1.75 6.04
C LEU A 76 -13.24 2.89 5.03
N GLU A 77 -13.79 4.03 5.44
CA GLU A 77 -13.99 5.19 4.56
C GLU A 77 -12.68 5.93 4.26
N SER A 78 -11.86 6.17 5.29
CA SER A 78 -10.64 6.97 5.14
C SER A 78 -9.36 6.13 5.07
N MET A 79 -8.36 6.67 4.38
CA MET A 79 -7.02 6.08 4.35
C MET A 79 -6.34 6.09 5.72
N ASP A 80 -6.70 7.05 6.57
CA ASP A 80 -6.15 7.15 7.92
C ASP A 80 -6.67 6.00 8.79
N ASP A 81 -7.96 5.66 8.68
CA ASP A 81 -8.57 4.53 9.36
C ASP A 81 -7.97 3.20 8.88
N LYS A 82 -7.71 3.08 7.58
CA LYS A 82 -7.05 1.90 6.98
C LYS A 82 -5.66 1.69 7.54
N LEU A 83 -4.87 2.77 7.63
CA LEU A 83 -3.54 2.73 8.21
C LEU A 83 -3.60 2.38 9.70
N ASP A 84 -4.52 2.97 10.46
CA ASP A 84 -4.66 2.66 11.89
C ASP A 84 -5.12 1.21 12.11
N ALA A 85 -6.07 0.73 11.32
CA ALA A 85 -6.52 -0.67 11.36
C ALA A 85 -5.36 -1.62 11.07
N GLN A 86 -4.56 -1.35 10.03
CA GLN A 86 -3.37 -2.14 9.69
C GLN A 86 -2.37 -2.16 10.86
N MET A 87 -2.07 -1.00 11.45
CA MET A 87 -1.13 -0.93 12.57
C MET A 87 -1.68 -1.64 13.82
N SER A 88 -2.97 -1.48 14.12
CA SER A 88 -3.64 -2.14 15.24
C SER A 88 -3.62 -3.67 15.11
N LEU A 89 -3.75 -4.19 13.87
CA LEU A 89 -3.64 -5.60 13.59
C LEU A 89 -2.20 -6.09 13.82
N GLY A 90 -1.20 -5.31 13.39
CA GLY A 90 0.20 -5.58 13.66
C GLY A 90 0.49 -5.76 15.16
N VAL A 91 -0.06 -4.88 16.01
CA VAL A 91 0.11 -4.98 17.47
C VAL A 91 -0.50 -6.25 18.06
N ARG A 92 -1.57 -6.78 17.45
CA ARG A 92 -2.24 -8.00 17.92
C ARG A 92 -1.56 -9.28 17.47
N ILE A 93 -0.90 -9.28 16.31
CA ILE A 93 -0.31 -10.48 15.72
C ILE A 93 1.12 -10.69 16.25
N ARG A 94 1.32 -11.79 16.99
CA ARG A 94 2.64 -12.18 17.53
C ARG A 94 3.74 -12.33 16.47
N ALA A 95 3.38 -12.76 15.27
CA ALA A 95 4.34 -12.96 14.17
C ALA A 95 4.79 -11.66 13.49
N VAL A 96 4.22 -10.51 13.84
CA VAL A 96 4.46 -9.24 13.16
C VAL A 96 5.32 -8.32 14.03
N ASP A 97 6.46 -7.90 13.48
CA ASP A 97 7.23 -6.79 14.04
C ASP A 97 6.61 -5.45 13.61
N VAL A 98 5.84 -4.86 14.53
CA VAL A 98 5.13 -3.59 14.29
C VAL A 98 6.09 -2.44 13.97
N LYS A 99 7.30 -2.46 14.53
CA LYS A 99 8.29 -1.42 14.30
C LYS A 99 8.83 -1.48 12.87
N ASP A 100 9.10 -2.68 12.36
CA ASP A 100 9.49 -2.86 10.94
C ASP A 100 8.34 -2.48 10.01
N VAL A 101 7.10 -2.88 10.32
CA VAL A 101 5.92 -2.48 9.53
C VAL A 101 5.76 -0.96 9.49
N ALA A 102 5.81 -0.29 10.65
CA ALA A 102 5.75 1.17 10.72
C ALA A 102 6.84 1.83 9.89
N HIS A 103 8.08 1.35 10.01
CA HIS A 103 9.22 1.85 9.26
C HIS A 103 9.02 1.70 7.75
N ARG A 104 8.54 0.54 7.28
CA ARG A 104 8.26 0.29 5.86
C ARG A 104 7.11 1.14 5.34
N VAL A 105 6.02 1.27 6.09
CA VAL A 105 4.88 2.12 5.73
C VAL A 105 5.33 3.56 5.52
N ILE A 106 6.11 4.10 6.47
CA ILE A 106 6.63 5.46 6.36
C ILE A 106 7.57 5.60 5.17
N THR A 107 8.55 4.71 5.02
CA THR A 107 9.62 4.87 4.02
C THR A 107 9.20 4.57 2.59
N ARG A 108 8.29 3.63 2.38
CA ARG A 108 7.87 3.18 1.03
C ARG A 108 6.59 3.86 0.55
N HIS A 109 5.74 4.36 1.45
CA HIS A 109 4.46 4.94 1.06
C HIS A 109 4.37 6.42 1.47
N LEU A 110 4.43 6.72 2.77
CA LEU A 110 4.17 8.09 3.25
C LEU A 110 5.23 9.11 2.81
N LEU A 111 6.52 8.83 2.98
CA LEU A 111 7.59 9.76 2.58
C LEU A 111 7.58 10.01 1.05
N PRO A 112 7.49 8.98 0.19
CA PRO A 112 7.33 9.20 -1.25
C PRO A 112 6.10 10.03 -1.61
N ASP A 113 4.96 9.81 -0.96
CA ASP A 113 3.72 10.56 -1.23
C ASP A 113 3.85 12.04 -0.84
N ILE A 114 4.45 12.32 0.33
CA ILE A 114 4.73 13.69 0.78
C ILE A 114 5.67 14.38 -0.21
N GLN A 115 6.80 13.74 -0.53
CA GLN A 115 7.80 14.29 -1.45
C GLN A 115 7.23 14.51 -2.86
N GLY A 116 6.47 13.56 -3.37
CA GLY A 116 5.81 13.65 -4.67
C GLY A 116 4.75 14.75 -4.70
N SER A 117 4.00 14.93 -3.61
CA SER A 117 3.03 16.01 -3.48
C SER A 117 3.70 17.38 -3.35
N LEU A 118 4.80 17.48 -2.61
CA LEU A 118 5.59 18.71 -2.50
C LEU A 118 6.20 19.12 -3.84
N LYS A 119 6.81 18.17 -4.56
CA LYS A 119 7.38 18.41 -5.91
C LYS A 119 6.30 18.87 -6.90
N ARG A 120 5.10 18.27 -6.83
CA ARG A 120 3.95 18.69 -7.63
C ARG A 120 3.51 20.09 -7.24
N PHE A 121 3.42 20.40 -5.96
CA PHE A 121 3.02 21.72 -5.46
C PHE A 121 3.96 22.83 -5.96
N THR A 122 5.28 22.63 -5.90
CA THR A 122 6.26 23.64 -6.34
C THR A 122 6.30 23.81 -7.86
N GLY A 123 5.97 22.76 -8.61
CA GLY A 123 5.98 22.75 -10.08
C GLY A 123 4.62 22.98 -10.74
N GLN A 124 3.55 23.16 -9.96
CA GLN A 124 2.19 23.14 -10.47
C GLN A 124 1.88 24.31 -11.42
N GLN A 125 0.92 24.07 -12.30
CA GLN A 125 0.27 25.12 -13.08
C GLN A 125 -0.96 25.63 -12.35
N LEU A 126 -1.29 26.89 -12.62
CA LEU A 126 -2.50 27.53 -12.14
C LEU A 126 -3.62 27.34 -13.16
N ARG A 127 -4.84 27.15 -12.67
CA ARG A 127 -6.03 26.95 -13.49
C ARG A 127 -7.03 28.07 -13.26
N CYS A 128 -7.65 28.57 -14.33
CA CYS A 128 -8.84 29.39 -14.20
C CYS A 128 -10.10 28.50 -14.08
N PRO A 129 -10.90 28.60 -13.01
CA PRO A 129 -12.09 27.76 -12.86
C PRO A 129 -13.20 28.07 -13.88
N LYS A 130 -13.24 29.29 -14.43
CA LYS A 130 -14.24 29.71 -15.42
C LYS A 130 -13.94 29.24 -16.85
N CYS A 131 -12.79 29.63 -17.42
CA CYS A 131 -12.44 29.28 -18.81
C CYS A 131 -11.48 28.09 -18.95
N ASN A 132 -11.11 27.43 -17.84
CA ASN A 132 -10.25 26.24 -17.82
C ASN A 132 -8.84 26.43 -18.38
N SER A 133 -8.42 27.66 -18.66
CA SER A 133 -7.06 27.96 -19.14
C SER A 133 -6.02 27.66 -18.05
N LYS A 134 -4.87 27.14 -18.50
CA LYS A 134 -3.75 26.74 -17.65
C LYS A 134 -2.59 27.70 -17.83
N TYR A 135 -1.99 28.12 -16.72
CA TYR A 135 -0.88 29.06 -16.70
C TYR A 135 0.29 28.48 -15.92
N ARG A 136 1.48 28.47 -16.53
CA ARG A 136 2.72 28.11 -15.83
C ARG A 136 3.16 29.19 -14.83
N ARG A 137 2.80 30.46 -15.06
CA ARG A 137 3.11 31.61 -14.20
C ARG A 137 1.90 32.52 -14.11
N ILE A 138 1.72 33.19 -12.98
CA ILE A 138 0.64 34.17 -12.78
C ILE A 138 0.87 35.34 -13.76
N PRO A 139 -0.12 35.73 -14.60
CA PRO A 139 0.00 36.94 -15.42
C PRO A 139 0.23 38.17 -14.55
N LEU A 140 0.96 39.18 -15.05
CA LEU A 140 1.25 40.40 -14.27
C LEU A 140 0.00 41.15 -13.79
N ARG A 141 -1.14 40.98 -14.48
CA ARG A 141 -2.44 41.52 -14.07
C ARG A 141 -3.02 40.83 -12.81
N GLY A 142 -2.44 39.71 -12.36
CA GLY A 142 -2.89 38.93 -11.21
C GLY A 142 -4.16 38.09 -11.45
N ALA A 143 -4.73 38.12 -12.65
CA ALA A 143 -5.96 37.41 -13.01
C ALA A 143 -5.84 36.74 -14.39
N CYS A 144 -6.73 35.78 -14.66
CA CYS A 144 -6.91 35.22 -15.99
C CYS A 144 -7.36 36.31 -16.98
N TYR A 145 -7.09 36.12 -18.28
CA TYR A 145 -7.60 37.01 -19.34
C TYR A 145 -9.13 37.13 -19.36
N CYS A 146 -9.86 36.15 -18.83
CA CYS A 146 -11.32 36.24 -18.67
C CYS A 146 -11.77 37.04 -17.42
N GLY A 147 -10.84 37.65 -16.70
CA GLY A 147 -11.09 38.45 -15.49
C GLY A 147 -11.24 37.66 -14.19
N ASN A 148 -11.18 36.33 -14.21
CA ASN A 148 -11.36 35.50 -13.02
C ASN A 148 -10.03 35.20 -12.30
N LYS A 149 -10.10 34.95 -10.98
CA LYS A 149 -8.94 34.54 -10.19
C LYS A 149 -8.45 33.16 -10.60
N LEU A 150 -7.14 32.98 -10.58
CA LEU A 150 -6.49 31.69 -10.79
C LEU A 150 -6.47 30.89 -9.49
N THR A 151 -6.67 29.58 -9.58
CA THR A 151 -6.61 28.66 -8.45
C THR A 151 -5.44 27.69 -8.61
N LEU A 152 -4.87 27.28 -7.49
CA LEU A 152 -3.91 26.18 -7.44
C LEU A 152 -4.61 24.86 -7.80
N THR A 153 -3.85 23.89 -8.31
CA THR A 153 -4.35 22.55 -8.64
C THR A 153 -4.01 21.54 -7.53
N VAL A 154 -2.93 21.82 -6.79
CA VAL A 154 -2.53 21.11 -5.58
C VAL A 154 -2.53 22.11 -4.43
N HIS A 155 -3.28 21.79 -3.38
CA HIS A 155 -3.41 22.61 -2.18
C HIS A 155 -2.47 22.13 -1.08
N GLU A 156 -2.05 23.05 -0.22
CA GLU A 156 -1.21 22.79 0.95
C GLU A 156 -1.79 21.68 1.84
N ALA A 157 -3.09 21.72 2.13
CA ALA A 157 -3.75 20.73 2.99
C ALA A 157 -3.54 19.27 2.52
N GLY A 158 -3.45 19.06 1.20
CA GLY A 158 -3.17 17.74 0.63
C GLY A 158 -1.74 17.25 0.89
N VAL A 159 -0.79 18.17 1.04
CA VAL A 159 0.62 17.88 1.36
C VAL A 159 0.79 17.64 2.86
N SER A 160 0.18 18.50 3.69
CA SER A 160 0.36 18.47 5.16
C SER A 160 -0.33 17.27 5.82
N LYS A 161 -1.43 16.75 5.25
CA LYS A 161 -2.18 15.61 5.83
C LYS A 161 -1.29 14.38 6.09
N TYR A 162 -0.45 14.01 5.12
CA TYR A 162 0.39 12.82 5.22
C TYR A 162 1.57 13.00 6.17
N LEU A 163 2.05 14.22 6.35
CA LEU A 163 3.15 14.54 7.26
C LEU A 163 2.76 14.24 8.71
N GLU A 164 1.59 14.72 9.14
CA GLU A 164 1.10 14.51 10.51
C GLU A 164 0.94 13.02 10.82
N LYS A 165 0.41 12.24 9.86
CA LYS A 165 0.27 10.79 10.01
C LYS A 165 1.62 10.08 10.13
N ALA A 166 2.60 10.47 9.30
CA ALA A 166 3.95 9.91 9.37
C ALA A 166 4.62 10.20 10.71
N LYS A 167 4.44 11.41 11.27
CA LYS A 167 4.93 11.78 12.61
C LYS A 167 4.27 10.94 13.69
N ALA A 168 2.95 10.84 13.69
CA ALA A 168 2.19 10.07 14.68
C ALA A 168 2.61 8.59 14.71
N ILE A 169 2.70 7.95 13.55
CA ILE A 169 3.16 6.56 13.44
C ILE A 169 4.62 6.43 13.90
N GLY A 170 5.49 7.36 13.48
CA GLY A 170 6.92 7.33 13.82
C GLY A 170 7.17 7.42 15.33
N MET A 171 6.45 8.29 16.03
CA MET A 171 6.56 8.46 17.48
C MET A 171 5.94 7.28 18.24
N THR A 172 4.81 6.75 17.77
CA THR A 172 4.06 5.70 18.48
C THR A 172 4.77 4.35 18.44
N TYR A 173 5.33 3.97 17.28
CA TYR A 173 5.87 2.62 17.04
C TYR A 173 7.40 2.54 17.09
N GLY A 174 8.07 3.61 17.52
CA GLY A 174 9.50 3.59 17.82
C GLY A 174 10.40 3.27 16.62
N VAL A 175 10.14 3.91 15.47
CA VAL A 175 10.90 3.69 14.22
C VAL A 175 12.36 4.14 14.31
N PRO A 176 13.27 3.67 13.43
CA PRO A 176 14.68 4.07 13.46
C PRO A 176 14.87 5.58 13.41
N ALA A 177 15.84 6.10 14.18
CA ALA A 177 16.09 7.54 14.33
C ALA A 177 16.28 8.27 12.98
N TYR A 178 16.94 7.62 12.01
CA TYR A 178 17.08 8.13 10.66
C TYR A 178 15.73 8.45 9.98
N THR A 179 14.72 7.61 10.21
CA THR A 179 13.36 7.81 9.67
C THR A 179 12.72 9.05 10.28
N ILE A 180 12.86 9.23 11.60
CA ILE A 180 12.34 10.39 12.32
C ILE A 180 13.00 11.66 11.81
N GLN A 181 14.33 11.65 11.62
CA GLN A 181 15.07 12.78 11.04
C GLN A 181 14.58 13.11 9.63
N ARG A 182 14.32 12.11 8.78
CA ARG A 182 13.76 12.34 7.44
C ARG A 182 12.38 13.00 7.48
N ILE A 183 11.52 12.59 8.40
CA ILE A 183 10.21 13.22 8.60
C ILE A 183 10.40 14.68 9.03
N ALA A 184 11.28 14.94 10.01
CA ALA A 184 11.57 16.29 10.50
C ALA A 184 12.15 17.22 9.42
N LEU A 185 13.02 16.69 8.54
CA LEU A 185 13.53 17.45 7.40
C LEU A 185 12.42 17.83 6.40
N LEU A 186 11.49 16.92 6.12
CA LEU A 186 10.34 17.23 5.26
C LEU A 186 9.40 18.23 5.91
N GLU A 187 9.17 18.12 7.20
CA GLU A 187 8.40 19.10 7.97
C GLU A 187 9.02 20.49 7.87
N SER A 188 10.33 20.62 8.10
CA SER A 188 11.04 21.89 7.97
C SER A 188 10.92 22.46 6.55
N ALA A 189 11.04 21.62 5.53
CA ALA A 189 10.87 22.04 4.13
C ALA A 189 9.45 22.52 3.82
N ILE A 190 8.43 21.83 4.33
CA ILE A 190 7.02 22.21 4.20
C ILE A 190 6.78 23.54 4.92
N ASN A 191 7.17 23.66 6.19
CA ASN A 191 7.00 24.88 6.96
C ASN A 191 7.70 26.08 6.29
N SER A 192 8.93 25.90 5.80
CA SER A 192 9.65 26.96 5.08
C SER A 192 8.98 27.37 3.75
N LEU A 193 8.24 26.47 3.10
CA LEU A 193 7.56 26.77 1.83
C LEU A 193 6.22 27.48 2.03
N PHE A 194 5.50 27.17 3.12
CA PHE A 194 4.14 27.66 3.35
C PHE A 194 4.06 28.78 4.39
N GLN A 195 4.90 28.78 5.42
CA GLN A 195 4.94 29.84 6.41
C GLN A 195 5.77 31.01 5.87
N SER A 196 5.10 32.11 5.52
CA SER A 196 5.78 33.36 5.22
C SER A 196 6.10 34.10 6.52
N ASP A 197 7.33 34.58 6.68
CA ASP A 197 7.73 35.45 7.81
C ASP A 197 6.89 36.73 7.94
N LYS A 198 6.09 37.09 6.92
CA LYS A 198 5.24 38.28 6.89
C LYS A 198 3.90 38.14 7.61
N VAL A 199 3.46 36.91 7.92
CA VAL A 199 2.17 36.65 8.59
C VAL A 199 2.39 35.61 9.69
N LYS A 200 2.89 36.05 10.85
CA LYS A 200 2.79 35.28 12.10
C LYS A 200 1.43 35.57 12.73
N ASN A 201 0.51 34.62 12.62
CA ASN A 201 -0.66 34.57 13.50
C ASN A 201 -0.19 33.96 14.82
N SER A 202 0.45 34.78 15.64
CA SER A 202 0.93 34.36 16.97
C SER A 202 -0.26 33.90 17.80
N LYS A 203 -0.18 32.71 18.38
CA LYS A 203 -1.20 32.23 19.32
C LYS A 203 -0.91 32.84 20.70
N LEU A 204 -1.97 33.15 21.46
CA LEU A 204 -1.82 33.79 22.78
C LEU A 204 -0.97 32.94 23.75
N ASP A 205 -1.07 31.64 23.57
CA ASP A 205 -0.38 30.54 24.25
C ASP A 205 1.13 30.47 23.97
N GLU A 206 1.65 31.21 22.99
CA GLU A 206 3.10 31.38 22.80
C GLU A 206 3.72 32.48 23.70
N PHE A 207 2.89 33.27 24.40
CA PHE A 207 3.32 34.38 25.25
C PHE A 207 3.05 34.19 26.75
N LEU A 208 2.48 33.04 27.14
CA LEU A 208 2.26 32.63 28.53
C LEU A 208 3.30 31.58 28.94
#